data_AF-A0A7J9J3S6-F1
#
_entry.id   AF-A0A7J9J3S6-F1
#
_cell.length_a   1.000
_cell.length_b   1.000
_cell.length_c   1.000
_cell.angle_alpha   90.00
_cell.angle_beta   90.00
_cell.angle_gamma   90.00
#
_symmetry.space_group_name_H-M   'P 1'
#
loop_
_entity.id
_entity.type
_entity.pdbx_description
1 polymer ?
#
loop_
_entity_poly.entity_id
_entity_poly.type
_entity_poly.pdbx_seq_one_letter_code
_entity_poly.pdbx_strand_id
1 'polypeptide(L)'
;MLQDVVDLNLSDFHGRVGVPKQMVIMKDPLSIPDEVAKAGLKLPLVAKPLVVDGSAKSHELFLACDWSSLSELEPPLVLQEFVNHDGILFKIYIVGDAIKVVRRFSLDNVNKCQLAKVPGIFPFPRVSSAAASADDADLDPRIAELPPKPLLERLSMELRHRLANMIREHGTRDIFYVIDINYFPGKWMENISSSLHYRAFLLLERHWVKEGFSCALSGYGKMPDYE
;
A
#
# COMPACT_ATOMS: atom_id res chain seq x y z
N MET A 1 7.67 6.94 -6.49
CA MET A 1 7.52 6.69 -5.04
C MET A 1 8.04 5.32 -4.64
N LEU A 2 7.53 4.21 -5.21
CA LEU A 2 8.07 2.88 -4.89
C LEU A 2 9.33 2.50 -5.70
N GLN A 3 9.80 3.37 -6.59
CA GLN A 3 11.06 3.15 -7.33
C GLN A 3 12.22 2.95 -6.35
N ASP A 4 12.25 3.75 -5.29
CA ASP A 4 13.19 3.62 -4.16
C ASP A 4 13.23 2.21 -3.57
N VAL A 5 12.16 1.40 -3.67
CA VAL A 5 12.10 0.01 -3.18
C VAL A 5 12.58 -0.99 -4.22
N VAL A 6 12.29 -0.74 -5.51
CA VAL A 6 12.74 -1.60 -6.61
C VAL A 6 14.26 -1.68 -6.66
N ASP A 7 14.93 -0.56 -6.38
CA ASP A 7 16.38 -0.45 -6.47
C ASP A 7 17.11 -1.14 -5.29
N LEU A 8 16.40 -1.53 -4.23
CA LEU A 8 16.99 -2.10 -3.00
C LEU A 8 17.37 -3.58 -3.09
N ASN A 9 16.96 -4.28 -4.15
CA ASN A 9 17.19 -5.72 -4.36
C ASN A 9 17.16 -6.55 -3.06
N LEU A 10 16.05 -6.46 -2.31
CA LEU A 10 15.86 -7.13 -1.02
C LEU A 10 15.53 -8.62 -1.19
N SER A 11 16.30 -9.33 -2.00
CA SER A 11 16.21 -10.77 -2.16
C SER A 11 17.31 -11.46 -1.35
N ASP A 12 16.92 -12.28 -0.38
CA ASP A 12 17.85 -13.07 0.43
C ASP A 12 17.23 -14.40 0.89
N PHE A 13 17.91 -15.11 1.79
CA PHE A 13 17.44 -16.39 2.34
C PHE A 13 16.13 -16.28 3.15
N HIS A 14 15.68 -15.07 3.50
CA HIS A 14 14.48 -14.81 4.28
C HIS A 14 13.29 -14.37 3.42
N GLY A 15 13.49 -14.20 2.11
CA GLY A 15 12.43 -13.94 1.15
C GLY A 15 12.79 -12.86 0.14
N ARG A 16 11.79 -12.44 -0.61
CA ARG A 16 11.90 -11.41 -1.65
C ARG A 16 10.90 -10.31 -1.37
N VAL A 17 11.39 -9.07 -1.32
CA VAL A 17 10.51 -7.89 -1.37
C VAL A 17 10.54 -7.31 -2.77
N GLY A 18 9.37 -7.11 -3.35
CA GLY A 18 9.18 -6.45 -4.63
C GLY A 18 8.18 -5.31 -4.56
N VAL A 19 7.90 -4.74 -5.72
CA VAL A 19 6.84 -3.77 -5.94
C VAL A 19 5.99 -4.28 -7.10
N PRO A 20 4.65 -4.32 -6.99
CA PRO A 20 3.82 -4.72 -8.11
C PRO A 20 4.01 -3.72 -9.25
N LYS A 21 4.00 -4.22 -10.49
CA LYS A 21 4.22 -3.37 -11.65
C LYS A 21 3.19 -2.26 -11.68
N GLN A 22 3.64 -1.04 -11.97
CA GLN A 22 2.78 0.12 -11.93
C GLN A 22 3.21 1.18 -12.93
N MET A 23 2.29 2.06 -13.29
CA MET A 23 2.53 3.20 -14.15
C MET A 23 1.66 4.40 -13.76
N VAL A 24 2.07 5.59 -14.16
CA VAL A 24 1.32 6.83 -13.94
C VAL A 24 0.64 7.21 -15.26
N ILE A 25 -0.66 7.46 -15.20
CA ILE A 25 -1.45 8.03 -16.30
C ILE A 25 -1.79 9.47 -15.92
N MET A 26 -1.49 10.43 -16.79
CA MET A 26 -1.63 11.85 -16.46
C MET A 26 -2.82 12.54 -17.12
N LYS A 27 -3.26 12.13 -18.31
CA LYS A 27 -4.17 12.94 -19.12
C LYS A 27 -5.28 12.16 -19.79
N ASP A 28 -4.98 11.38 -20.83
CA ASP A 28 -6.00 10.85 -21.74
C ASP A 28 -6.57 9.51 -21.23
N PRO A 29 -7.86 9.44 -20.82
CA PRO A 29 -8.48 8.18 -20.43
C PRO A 29 -8.50 7.17 -21.58
N LEU A 30 -8.65 7.65 -22.83
CA LEU A 30 -8.81 6.79 -23.99
C LEU A 30 -7.50 6.08 -24.37
N SER A 31 -6.35 6.61 -23.98
CA SER A 31 -5.04 5.99 -24.21
C SER A 31 -4.70 4.93 -23.16
N ILE A 32 -5.43 4.86 -22.04
CA ILE A 32 -5.12 3.96 -20.92
C ILE A 32 -4.97 2.51 -21.37
N PRO A 33 -5.90 1.89 -22.13
CA PRO A 33 -5.77 0.49 -22.52
C PRO A 33 -4.48 0.21 -23.30
N ASP A 34 -4.13 1.08 -24.26
CA ASP A 34 -2.94 0.95 -25.10
C ASP A 34 -1.66 1.16 -24.30
N GLU A 35 -1.66 2.15 -23.41
CA GLU A 35 -0.53 2.43 -22.51
C GLU A 35 -0.27 1.27 -21.55
N VAL A 36 -1.33 0.70 -20.96
CA VAL A 36 -1.27 -0.48 -20.08
C VAL A 36 -0.74 -1.70 -20.84
N ALA A 37 -1.22 -1.93 -22.05
CA ALA A 37 -0.77 -3.04 -22.90
C ALA A 37 0.70 -2.88 -23.29
N LYS A 38 1.11 -1.69 -23.72
CA LYS A 38 2.50 -1.36 -24.09
C LYS A 38 3.45 -1.47 -22.89
N ALA A 39 3.00 -1.03 -21.72
CA ALA A 39 3.75 -1.19 -20.49
C ALA A 39 3.80 -2.66 -20.04
N GLY A 40 2.89 -3.52 -20.51
CA GLY A 40 2.81 -4.95 -20.19
C GLY A 40 2.31 -5.21 -18.77
N LEU A 41 1.38 -4.38 -18.29
CA LEU A 41 0.67 -4.59 -17.03
C LEU A 41 -0.40 -5.67 -17.20
N LYS A 42 -0.72 -6.40 -16.12
CA LYS A 42 -1.71 -7.48 -16.10
C LYS A 42 -2.89 -7.11 -15.22
N LEU A 43 -4.09 -7.42 -15.70
CA LEU A 43 -5.32 -7.30 -14.92
C LEU A 43 -5.40 -8.37 -13.81
N PRO A 44 -6.08 -8.07 -12.68
CA PRO A 44 -6.74 -6.80 -12.39
C PRO A 44 -5.76 -5.70 -11.94
N LEU A 45 -6.14 -4.44 -12.15
CA LEU A 45 -5.34 -3.25 -11.78
C LEU A 45 -6.04 -2.44 -10.69
N VAL A 46 -5.27 -2.02 -9.70
CA VAL A 46 -5.66 -1.01 -8.72
C VAL A 46 -5.39 0.35 -9.31
N ALA A 47 -6.45 1.14 -9.51
CA ALA A 47 -6.36 2.54 -9.89
C ALA A 47 -6.42 3.42 -8.63
N LYS A 48 -5.42 4.29 -8.53
CA LYS A 48 -5.14 5.16 -7.40
C LYS A 48 -5.17 6.61 -7.88
N PRO A 49 -6.27 7.36 -7.68
CA PRO A 49 -6.33 8.77 -8.07
C PRO A 49 -5.17 9.57 -7.45
N LEU A 50 -4.55 10.44 -8.25
CA LEU A 50 -3.49 11.35 -7.80
C LEU A 50 -4.05 12.71 -7.36
N VAL A 51 -5.30 13.01 -7.69
CA VAL A 51 -5.97 14.24 -7.25
C VAL A 51 -6.31 14.12 -5.78
N VAL A 52 -5.70 14.98 -4.95
CA VAL A 52 -6.01 15.11 -3.53
C VAL A 52 -6.72 16.45 -3.34
N ASP A 53 -8.04 16.48 -3.53
CA ASP A 53 -8.87 17.67 -3.31
C ASP A 53 -9.51 17.71 -1.91
N GLY A 54 -9.22 16.70 -1.07
CA GLY A 54 -9.77 16.55 0.28
C GLY A 54 -11.23 16.08 0.30
N SER A 55 -11.86 15.84 -0.85
CA SER A 55 -13.18 15.25 -0.94
C SER A 55 -13.12 13.74 -0.69
N ALA A 56 -14.23 13.13 -0.29
CA ALA A 56 -14.32 11.68 -0.13
C ALA A 56 -13.99 10.91 -1.43
N LYS A 57 -14.16 11.55 -2.61
CA LYS A 57 -13.84 10.97 -3.92
C LYS A 57 -12.34 10.90 -4.22
N SER A 58 -11.54 11.84 -3.68
CA SER A 58 -10.08 11.84 -3.87
C SER A 58 -9.33 10.66 -3.23
N HIS A 59 -10.00 9.93 -2.32
CA HIS A 59 -9.43 8.79 -1.62
C HIS A 59 -10.04 7.45 -2.04
N GLU A 60 -10.90 7.45 -3.06
CA GLU A 60 -11.54 6.23 -3.57
C GLU A 60 -10.57 5.50 -4.50
N LEU A 61 -10.27 4.24 -4.17
CA LEU A 61 -9.50 3.36 -5.03
C LEU A 61 -10.44 2.55 -5.91
N PHE A 62 -9.97 2.11 -7.06
CA PHE A 62 -10.80 1.37 -8.00
C PHE A 62 -10.09 0.10 -8.47
N LEU A 63 -10.84 -1.00 -8.65
CA LEU A 63 -10.35 -2.25 -9.22
C LEU A 63 -10.84 -2.34 -10.66
N ALA A 64 -9.93 -2.21 -11.62
CA ALA A 64 -10.20 -2.43 -13.03
C ALA A 64 -9.89 -3.89 -13.39
N CYS A 65 -10.89 -4.59 -13.91
CA CYS A 65 -10.87 -6.04 -14.05
C CYS A 65 -10.85 -6.53 -15.49
N ASP A 66 -11.23 -5.67 -16.43
CA ASP A 66 -11.22 -5.91 -17.86
C ASP A 66 -10.60 -4.72 -18.61
N TRP A 67 -10.24 -4.97 -19.87
CA TRP A 67 -9.57 -3.99 -20.70
C TRP A 67 -10.50 -2.87 -21.17
N SER A 68 -11.78 -3.18 -21.40
CA SER A 68 -12.78 -2.21 -21.87
C SER A 68 -13.07 -1.13 -20.83
N SER A 69 -13.08 -1.49 -19.55
CA SER A 69 -13.36 -0.55 -18.46
C SER A 69 -12.20 0.38 -18.16
N LEU A 70 -10.99 0.14 -18.70
CA LEU A 70 -9.83 0.98 -18.41
C LEU A 70 -10.00 2.43 -18.89
N SER A 71 -10.73 2.66 -19.98
CA SER A 71 -11.00 3.99 -20.51
C SER A 71 -12.02 4.80 -19.70
N GLU A 72 -12.70 4.16 -18.74
CA GLU A 72 -13.65 4.82 -17.83
C GLU A 72 -12.94 5.45 -16.60
N LEU A 73 -11.66 5.14 -16.40
CA LEU A 73 -10.87 5.70 -15.30
C LEU A 73 -10.54 7.18 -15.56
N GLU A 74 -10.51 8.00 -14.52
CA GLU A 74 -10.26 9.44 -14.60
C GLU A 74 -8.84 9.81 -14.15
N PRO A 75 -7.91 10.15 -15.06
CA PRO A 75 -6.59 10.65 -14.71
C PRO A 75 -6.64 12.04 -14.04
N PRO A 76 -5.59 12.45 -13.30
CA PRO A 76 -4.33 11.74 -13.08
C PRO A 76 -4.46 10.60 -12.05
N LEU A 77 -3.87 9.44 -12.34
CA LEU A 77 -3.93 8.26 -11.47
C LEU A 77 -2.69 7.36 -11.63
N VAL A 78 -2.44 6.51 -10.63
CA VAL A 78 -1.49 5.40 -10.70
C VAL A 78 -2.27 4.10 -10.95
N LEU A 79 -1.85 3.35 -11.95
CA LEU A 79 -2.29 1.96 -12.16
C LEU A 79 -1.24 1.02 -11.60
N GLN A 80 -1.63 0.11 -10.73
CA GLN A 80 -0.76 -0.89 -10.12
C GLN A 80 -1.38 -2.29 -10.25
N GLU A 81 -0.59 -3.30 -10.59
CA GLU A 81 -1.06 -4.69 -10.61
C GLU A 81 -1.59 -5.12 -9.23
N PHE A 82 -2.79 -5.71 -9.22
CA PHE A 82 -3.34 -6.29 -8.01
C PHE A 82 -2.71 -7.67 -7.77
N VAL A 83 -2.13 -7.84 -6.59
CA VAL A 83 -1.55 -9.12 -6.13
C VAL A 83 -2.50 -9.71 -5.09
N ASN A 84 -2.97 -10.94 -5.32
CA ASN A 84 -3.73 -11.69 -4.32
C ASN A 84 -2.88 -11.87 -3.05
N HIS A 85 -3.45 -11.62 -1.88
CA HIS A 85 -2.71 -11.55 -0.61
C HIS A 85 -3.54 -11.95 0.62
N ASP A 86 -4.54 -12.81 0.43
CA ASP A 86 -5.32 -13.43 1.51
C ASP A 86 -6.02 -12.44 2.45
N GLY A 87 -6.32 -11.23 1.98
CA GLY A 87 -7.02 -10.24 2.77
C GLY A 87 -6.23 -9.71 3.95
N ILE A 88 -4.90 -9.85 3.98
CA ILE A 88 -4.05 -9.35 5.07
C ILE A 88 -3.01 -8.35 4.57
N LEU A 89 -3.02 -7.17 5.20
CA LEU A 89 -2.01 -6.14 5.03
C LEU A 89 -1.14 -6.05 6.29
N PHE A 90 0.17 -6.02 6.09
CA PHE A 90 1.16 -5.72 7.12
C PHE A 90 1.50 -4.24 7.07
N LYS A 91 1.06 -3.49 8.08
CA LYS A 91 1.41 -2.07 8.22
C LYS A 91 2.65 -1.96 9.08
N ILE A 92 3.73 -1.49 8.46
CA ILE A 92 5.08 -1.44 9.04
C ILE A 92 5.37 0.01 9.43
N TYR A 93 5.63 0.20 10.71
CA TYR A 93 6.01 1.48 11.30
C TYR A 93 7.49 1.43 11.65
N ILE A 94 8.23 2.43 11.18
CA ILE A 94 9.67 2.55 11.40
C ILE A 94 9.94 3.90 12.05
N VAL A 95 10.52 3.89 13.25
CA VAL A 95 10.92 5.10 13.98
C VAL A 95 12.33 4.88 14.53
N GLY A 96 13.32 5.49 13.87
CA GLY A 96 14.72 5.17 14.14
C GLY A 96 14.98 3.69 13.83
N ASP A 97 15.56 2.96 14.78
CA ASP A 97 15.82 1.52 14.64
C ASP A 97 14.64 0.65 15.11
N ALA A 98 13.56 1.26 15.61
CA ALA A 98 12.40 0.54 16.12
C ALA A 98 11.42 0.22 14.99
N ILE A 99 11.08 -1.07 14.86
CA ILE A 99 10.12 -1.59 13.89
C ILE A 99 8.94 -2.20 14.63
N LYS A 100 7.73 -1.85 14.18
CA LYS A 100 6.51 -2.53 14.59
C LYS A 100 5.67 -2.84 13.37
N VAL A 101 5.16 -4.05 13.35
CA VAL A 101 4.21 -4.51 12.35
C VAL A 101 2.86 -4.74 13.04
N VAL A 102 1.80 -4.27 12.40
CA VAL A 102 0.42 -4.59 12.78
C VAL A 102 -0.29 -5.21 11.58
N ARG A 103 -1.20 -6.14 11.83
CA ARG A 103 -2.02 -6.75 10.77
C ARG A 103 -3.32 -5.99 10.61
N ARG A 104 -3.71 -5.78 9.37
CA ARG A 104 -5.00 -5.18 8.99
C ARG A 104 -5.70 -6.06 7.99
N PHE A 105 -7.03 -6.16 8.12
CA PHE A 105 -7.84 -6.72 7.05
C PHE A 105 -7.70 -5.85 5.81
N SER A 106 -7.56 -6.50 4.68
CA SER A 106 -7.35 -5.96 3.35
C SER A 106 -8.39 -6.58 2.42
N LEU A 107 -8.14 -6.51 1.12
CA LEU A 107 -9.04 -7.03 0.11
C LEU A 107 -8.87 -8.53 -0.05
N ASP A 108 -9.99 -9.20 -0.15
CA ASP A 108 -10.03 -10.62 -0.48
C ASP A 108 -9.38 -10.87 -1.85
N ASN A 109 -8.94 -12.12 -2.02
CA ASN A 109 -8.38 -12.56 -3.29
C ASN A 109 -9.43 -12.45 -4.39
N VAL A 110 -9.00 -11.92 -5.53
CA VAL A 110 -9.83 -11.75 -6.71
C VAL A 110 -9.63 -12.95 -7.62
N ASN A 111 -10.73 -13.63 -7.95
CA ASN A 111 -10.73 -14.75 -8.88
C ASN A 111 -11.09 -14.27 -10.30
N LYS A 112 -10.27 -14.63 -11.29
CA LYS A 112 -10.52 -14.35 -12.73
C LYS A 112 -11.91 -14.81 -13.19
N CYS A 113 -12.44 -15.91 -12.65
CA CYS A 113 -13.76 -16.44 -13.00
C CYS A 113 -14.93 -15.60 -12.44
N GLN A 114 -14.73 -14.84 -11.36
CA GLN A 114 -15.74 -13.93 -10.82
C GLN A 114 -15.73 -12.61 -11.60
N LEU A 115 -14.54 -12.12 -11.96
CA LEU A 115 -14.36 -10.93 -12.80
C LEU A 115 -14.97 -11.08 -14.20
N ALA A 116 -14.85 -12.26 -14.80
CA ALA A 116 -15.41 -12.52 -16.13
C ALA A 116 -16.95 -12.44 -16.20
N LYS A 117 -17.65 -12.43 -15.05
CA LYS A 117 -19.12 -12.39 -14.98
C LYS A 117 -19.68 -10.98 -14.84
N VAL A 118 -18.88 -10.01 -14.41
CA VAL A 118 -19.29 -8.62 -14.22
C VAL A 118 -18.19 -7.74 -14.79
N PRO A 119 -18.30 -7.27 -16.05
CA PRO A 119 -17.38 -6.29 -16.58
C PRO A 119 -17.52 -4.98 -15.79
N GLY A 120 -16.41 -4.27 -15.60
CA GLY A 120 -16.41 -2.92 -15.07
C GLY A 120 -15.30 -2.60 -14.08
N ILE A 121 -15.37 -1.35 -13.65
CA ILE A 121 -14.59 -0.82 -12.53
C ILE A 121 -15.39 -0.98 -11.24
N PHE A 122 -14.73 -1.49 -10.20
CA PHE A 122 -15.34 -1.62 -8.88
C PHE A 122 -14.70 -0.64 -7.89
N PRO A 123 -15.49 0.19 -7.18
CA PRO A 123 -14.94 0.99 -6.09
C PRO A 123 -14.43 0.06 -4.99
N PHE A 124 -13.25 0.37 -4.47
CA PHE A 124 -12.69 -0.33 -3.34
C PHE A 124 -13.51 0.00 -2.09
N PRO A 125 -13.97 -1.01 -1.33
CA PRO A 125 -14.43 -0.75 0.02
C PRO A 125 -13.26 -0.13 0.81
N ARG A 126 -13.53 0.85 1.67
CA ARG A 126 -12.52 1.44 2.57
C ARG A 126 -12.07 0.40 3.59
N VAL A 127 -11.13 -0.44 3.19
CA VAL A 127 -10.52 -1.50 3.99
C VAL A 127 -9.16 -1.06 4.54
N SER A 128 -8.59 -1.85 5.46
CA SER A 128 -7.30 -1.58 6.10
C SER A 128 -7.20 -0.30 6.94
N SER A 129 -8.36 0.25 7.36
CA SER A 129 -8.43 1.35 8.32
C SER A 129 -7.97 0.92 9.72
N ALA A 130 -7.81 1.88 10.63
CA ALA A 130 -7.50 1.60 12.03
C ALA A 130 -8.54 0.69 12.72
N ALA A 131 -9.80 0.80 12.32
CA ALA A 131 -10.86 -0.06 12.83
C ALA A 131 -10.80 -1.50 12.28
N ALA A 132 -10.06 -1.74 11.20
CA ALA A 132 -9.90 -3.05 10.56
C ALA A 132 -8.69 -3.82 11.10
N SER A 133 -8.49 -3.81 12.42
CA SER A 133 -7.41 -4.60 13.05
C SER A 133 -7.63 -6.09 12.83
N ALA A 134 -6.57 -6.80 12.46
CA ALA A 134 -6.56 -8.24 12.31
C ALA A 134 -5.60 -8.92 13.30
N ASP A 135 -5.10 -8.19 14.30
CA ASP A 135 -4.09 -8.72 15.22
C ASP A 135 -4.64 -9.78 16.19
N ASP A 136 -5.91 -9.65 16.59
CA ASP A 136 -6.60 -10.59 17.49
C ASP A 136 -7.55 -11.54 16.73
N ALA A 137 -7.51 -11.52 15.40
CA ALA A 137 -8.36 -12.38 14.58
C ALA A 137 -7.83 -13.82 14.54
N ASP A 138 -8.74 -14.79 14.61
CA ASP A 138 -8.41 -16.20 14.42
C ASP A 138 -8.20 -16.48 12.92
N LEU A 139 -6.93 -16.46 12.50
CA LEU A 139 -6.49 -16.59 11.12
C LEU A 139 -5.57 -17.79 10.97
N ASP A 140 -5.53 -18.39 9.77
CA ASP A 140 -4.54 -19.44 9.45
C ASP A 140 -3.12 -18.91 9.75
N PRO A 141 -2.33 -19.62 10.58
CA PRO A 141 -0.97 -19.19 10.92
C PRO A 141 -0.10 -18.89 9.70
N ARG A 142 -0.32 -19.56 8.56
CA ARG A 142 0.42 -19.35 7.31
C ARG A 142 0.14 -17.99 6.67
N ILE A 143 -1.05 -17.45 6.90
CA ILE A 143 -1.48 -16.13 6.42
C ILE A 143 -1.10 -15.06 7.45
N ALA A 144 -1.28 -15.37 8.73
CA ALA A 144 -1.14 -14.42 9.83
C ALA A 144 0.32 -14.19 10.28
N GLU A 145 1.25 -15.03 9.84
CA GLU A 145 2.67 -14.91 10.14
C GLU A 145 3.22 -13.56 9.65
N LEU A 146 3.98 -12.89 10.52
CA LEU A 146 4.60 -11.61 10.18
C LEU A 146 5.76 -11.79 9.19
N PRO A 147 6.08 -10.77 8.37
CA PRO A 147 7.30 -10.79 7.57
C PRO A 147 8.54 -11.02 8.46
N PRO A 148 9.54 -11.79 8.00
CA PRO A 148 10.71 -12.12 8.81
C PRO A 148 11.44 -10.87 9.31
N LYS A 149 11.83 -10.87 10.59
CA LYS A 149 12.53 -9.73 11.22
C LYS A 149 13.77 -9.27 10.43
N PRO A 150 14.66 -10.15 9.93
CA PRO A 150 15.83 -9.71 9.16
C PRO A 150 15.46 -8.94 7.88
N LEU A 151 14.36 -9.33 7.23
CA LEU A 151 13.83 -8.66 6.04
C LEU A 151 13.27 -7.28 6.39
N LEU A 152 12.55 -7.17 7.52
CA LEU A 152 12.05 -5.90 8.04
C LEU A 152 13.19 -4.95 8.44
N GLU A 153 14.24 -5.46 9.08
CA GLU A 153 15.42 -4.67 9.49
C GLU A 153 16.10 -4.02 8.29
N ARG A 154 16.34 -4.77 7.21
CA ARG A 154 16.88 -4.20 5.95
C ARG A 154 15.95 -3.16 5.35
N LEU A 155 14.64 -3.46 5.30
CA LEU A 155 13.66 -2.50 4.80
C LEU A 155 13.66 -1.21 5.64
N SER A 156 13.87 -1.32 6.96
CA SER A 156 13.87 -0.18 7.87
C SER A 156 15.07 0.74 7.70
N MET A 157 16.25 0.19 7.40
CA MET A 157 17.46 0.96 7.13
C MET A 157 17.27 1.91 5.95
N GLU A 158 16.51 1.47 4.95
CA GLU A 158 16.27 2.23 3.72
C GLU A 158 15.11 3.21 3.86
N LEU A 159 14.04 2.79 4.54
CA LEU A 159 12.85 3.61 4.73
C LEU A 159 12.99 4.66 5.84
N ARG A 160 13.92 4.47 6.80
CA ARG A 160 14.25 5.38 7.92
C ARG A 160 13.05 5.87 8.73
N HIS A 161 12.40 6.95 8.29
CA HIS A 161 11.28 7.61 8.95
C HIS A 161 10.01 7.53 8.10
N ARG A 162 9.78 6.38 7.47
CA ARG A 162 8.63 6.14 6.61
C ARG A 162 7.78 4.99 7.14
N LEU A 163 6.52 5.02 6.77
CA LEU A 163 5.54 3.98 6.96
C LEU A 163 5.45 3.17 5.67
N ALA A 164 5.39 1.85 5.76
CA ALA A 164 5.19 1.00 4.59
C ALA A 164 3.97 0.09 4.76
N ASN A 165 3.26 -0.08 3.66
CA ASN A 165 2.17 -1.04 3.53
C ASN A 165 2.70 -2.21 2.70
N MET A 166 2.79 -3.39 3.34
CA MET A 166 3.32 -4.60 2.75
C MET A 166 2.26 -5.70 2.71
N ILE A 167 2.20 -6.44 1.60
CA ILE A 167 1.38 -7.64 1.45
C ILE A 167 2.25 -8.86 1.18
N ARG A 168 1.76 -10.05 1.52
CA ARG A 168 2.38 -11.34 1.16
C ARG A 168 1.59 -11.94 -0.01
N GLU A 169 2.28 -12.41 -1.04
CA GLU A 169 1.60 -13.03 -2.19
C GLU A 169 0.91 -14.33 -1.79
N HIS A 170 -0.36 -14.46 -2.18
CA HIS A 170 -1.18 -15.63 -1.91
C HIS A 170 -0.50 -16.93 -2.37
N GLY A 171 -0.52 -17.94 -1.52
CA GLY A 171 0.09 -19.24 -1.79
C GLY A 171 1.62 -19.27 -1.65
N THR A 172 2.25 -18.15 -1.30
CA THR A 172 3.69 -18.06 -1.02
C THR A 172 3.93 -17.86 0.47
N ARG A 173 5.15 -18.13 0.93
CA ARG A 173 5.57 -17.84 2.32
C ARG A 173 6.50 -16.64 2.41
N ASP A 174 7.24 -16.39 1.34
CA ASP A 174 8.46 -15.59 1.34
C ASP A 174 8.46 -14.51 0.25
N ILE A 175 7.38 -14.36 -0.52
CA ILE A 175 7.23 -13.28 -1.52
C ILE A 175 6.36 -12.17 -0.95
N PHE A 176 6.96 -11.00 -0.79
CA PHE A 176 6.33 -9.81 -0.23
C PHE A 176 6.35 -8.66 -1.23
N TYR A 177 5.34 -7.81 -1.17
CA TYR A 177 5.22 -6.63 -2.01
C TYR A 177 4.95 -5.40 -1.15
N VAL A 178 5.75 -4.34 -1.35
CA VAL A 178 5.41 -3.00 -0.85
C VAL A 178 4.47 -2.35 -1.84
N ILE A 179 3.26 -1.98 -1.38
CA ILE A 179 2.21 -1.43 -2.24
C ILE A 179 2.00 0.08 -2.06
N ASP A 180 2.47 0.62 -0.93
CA ASP A 180 2.36 2.03 -0.58
C ASP A 180 3.38 2.40 0.50
N ILE A 181 3.87 3.64 0.45
CA ILE A 181 4.78 4.23 1.44
C ILE A 181 4.15 5.54 1.88
N ASN A 182 4.07 5.79 3.18
CA ASN A 182 3.58 7.06 3.71
C ASN A 182 4.68 7.74 4.53
N TYR A 183 4.72 9.07 4.53
CA TYR A 183 5.65 9.84 5.35
C TYR A 183 5.01 10.20 6.69
N PHE A 184 5.82 10.21 7.76
CA PHE A 184 5.38 10.85 8.99
C PHE A 184 5.25 12.37 8.76
N PRO A 185 4.18 13.03 9.23
CA PRO A 185 4.10 14.48 9.18
C PRO A 185 5.22 15.07 10.06
N GLY A 186 6.03 15.98 9.51
CA GLY A 186 7.25 16.48 10.13
C GLY A 186 7.08 17.03 11.56
N LYS A 187 5.92 17.63 11.86
CA LYS A 187 5.57 18.17 13.18
C LYS A 187 5.60 17.15 14.33
N TRP A 188 5.54 15.86 14.04
CA TRP A 188 5.56 14.80 15.07
C TRP A 188 6.96 14.30 15.39
N MET A 189 7.97 14.65 14.59
CA MET A 189 9.34 14.15 14.76
C MET A 189 10.21 15.03 15.67
N GLU A 190 9.85 16.30 15.90
CA GLU A 190 10.63 17.22 16.74
C GLU A 190 10.71 16.83 18.23
N ASN A 191 9.88 15.90 18.70
CA ASN A 191 9.80 15.52 20.12
C ASN A 191 10.16 14.05 20.42
N ILE A 192 10.64 13.27 19.45
CA ILE A 192 10.97 11.85 19.67
C ILE A 192 12.43 11.73 20.13
N SER A 193 12.65 11.88 21.44
CA SER A 193 13.90 11.47 22.09
C SER A 193 14.06 9.94 22.04
N SER A 194 15.29 9.46 21.95
CA SER A 194 15.65 8.05 21.79
C SER A 194 15.15 7.11 22.90
N SER A 195 14.72 7.63 24.05
CA SER A 195 14.11 6.88 25.15
C SER A 195 12.58 6.78 25.10
N LEU A 196 11.91 7.47 24.16
CA LEU A 196 10.45 7.58 24.07
C LEU A 196 9.81 6.84 22.88
N HIS A 197 10.57 6.01 22.15
CA HIS A 197 10.07 5.29 20.96
C HIS A 197 8.75 4.57 21.19
N TYR A 198 8.58 3.86 22.32
CA TYR A 198 7.35 3.09 22.62
C TYR A 198 6.14 3.97 22.99
N ARG A 199 6.36 5.10 23.65
CA ARG A 199 5.28 6.06 24.02
C ARG A 199 4.85 6.90 22.82
N ALA A 200 5.80 7.31 21.97
CA ALA A 200 5.50 7.89 20.67
C ALA A 200 4.69 6.89 19.83
N PHE A 201 5.02 5.60 19.88
CA PHE A 201 4.30 4.53 19.20
C PHE A 201 2.81 4.46 19.59
N LEU A 202 2.50 4.41 20.89
CA LEU A 202 1.13 4.35 21.40
C LEU A 202 0.35 5.66 21.18
N LEU A 203 1.04 6.81 21.20
CA LEU A 203 0.44 8.11 20.88
C LEU A 203 0.11 8.24 19.40
N LEU A 204 1.00 7.77 18.52
CA LEU A 204 0.76 7.67 17.09
C LEU A 204 -0.40 6.72 16.81
N GLU A 205 -0.46 5.53 17.40
CA GLU A 205 -1.60 4.63 17.20
C GLU A 205 -2.93 5.28 17.63
N ARG A 206 -2.98 5.94 18.81
CA ARG A 206 -4.20 6.60 19.32
C ARG A 206 -4.62 7.87 18.56
N HIS A 207 -3.68 8.68 18.08
CA HIS A 207 -4.01 9.90 17.31
C HIS A 207 -4.41 9.57 15.87
N TRP A 208 -3.77 8.57 15.26
CA TRP A 208 -4.07 8.18 13.89
C TRP A 208 -5.38 7.37 13.77
N VAL A 209 -5.79 6.66 14.83
CA VAL A 209 -7.15 6.10 14.97
C VAL A 209 -8.22 7.20 14.97
N LYS A 210 -7.93 8.39 15.54
CA LYS A 210 -8.89 9.49 15.68
C LYS A 210 -9.02 10.37 14.43
N GLU A 211 -7.95 10.56 13.66
CA GLU A 211 -7.98 11.48 12.50
C GLU A 211 -8.48 10.84 11.19
N GLY A 212 -8.92 9.58 11.20
CA GLY A 212 -9.64 9.02 10.06
C GLY A 212 -8.87 9.08 8.73
N PHE A 213 -7.53 9.04 8.78
CA PHE A 213 -6.69 8.80 7.60
C PHE A 213 -6.95 7.36 7.13
N SER A 214 -8.05 7.23 6.40
CA SER A 214 -8.34 6.10 5.53
C SER A 214 -7.09 5.84 4.70
N CYS A 215 -6.72 4.58 4.66
CA CYS A 215 -5.59 4.07 3.91
C CYS A 215 -5.84 4.33 2.42
N ALA A 216 -5.42 5.48 1.93
CA ALA A 216 -5.37 5.82 0.52
C ALA A 216 -4.34 6.94 0.36
N LEU A 217 -3.08 6.53 0.16
CA LEU A 217 -1.96 7.32 -0.38
C LEU A 217 -1.99 8.79 0.04
N SER A 218 -1.63 9.07 1.29
CA SER A 218 -1.44 10.45 1.70
C SER A 218 -0.11 10.96 1.14
N GLY A 219 -0.18 11.74 0.05
CA GLY A 219 0.82 12.76 -0.27
C GLY A 219 1.54 12.61 -1.61
N TYR A 220 0.83 12.75 -2.72
CA TYR A 220 1.44 13.25 -3.96
C TYR A 220 1.32 14.78 -3.97
N GLY A 221 2.11 15.44 -3.13
CA GLY A 221 2.22 16.90 -3.07
C GLY A 221 3.63 17.25 -2.65
N LYS A 222 4.27 18.17 -3.39
CA LYS A 222 5.61 18.70 -3.10
C LYS A 222 5.75 18.99 -1.59
N MET A 223 6.92 18.68 -1.04
CA MET A 223 7.41 19.37 0.15
C MET A 223 7.23 20.87 -0.09
N PRO A 224 6.59 21.62 0.82
CA PRO A 224 6.87 23.03 0.90
C PRO A 224 8.32 23.14 1.36
N ASP A 225 9.17 23.70 0.50
CA ASP A 225 10.46 24.23 0.93
C ASP A 225 10.19 25.21 2.08
N TYR A 226 10.70 24.90 3.26
CA TYR A 226 10.86 25.88 4.32
C TYR A 226 12.35 25.87 4.69
N GLU A 227 12.94 27.05 4.47
CA GLU A 227 14.26 27.47 4.93
C GLU A 227 14.51 27.14 6.42
#